data_AF-A0A2G5L203-F1
#
_entry.id   AF-A0A2G5L203-F1
#
_cell.length_a   1.000
_cell.length_b   1.000
_cell.length_c   1.000
_cell.angle_alpha   90.00
_cell.angle_beta   90.00
_cell.angle_gamma   90.00
#
_symmetry.space_group_name_H-M   'P 1'
#
loop_
_entity.id
_entity.type
_entity.pdbx_description
1 polymer ?
#
loop_
_entity_poly.entity_id
_entity_poly.type
_entity_poly.pdbx_seq_one_letter_code
_entity_poly.pdbx_strand_id
1 'polypeptide(L)'
;MEVRGSVLISIDEFMKSEHADQYAVWKKKLSKNTLNLLETTGPQKWCPVEDGVIDPTVQLCKLCYTDAKKGAWESGRYSAKVSLSGIYKIFVLVSTPAFMLKRSSRVMTTFYNPTNIEVANATDKSMLLHLTELPVNNELLEYRIGGWMEKALEICGCKNLQFKITSSLSKGDSFTAYDISWD
;
A
#
# COMPACT_ATOMS: atom_id res chain seq x y z
N MET A 1 -0.82 1.46 -17.23
CA MET A 1 -0.46 1.07 -15.85
C MET A 1 -1.49 1.69 -14.93
N GLU A 2 -2.06 0.90 -14.03
CA GLU A 2 -3.32 1.21 -13.37
C GLU A 2 -3.36 0.69 -11.93
N VAL A 3 -4.25 1.30 -11.15
CA VAL A 3 -4.52 0.98 -9.76
C VAL A 3 -6.03 0.91 -9.53
N ARG A 4 -6.50 0.08 -8.59
CA ARG A 4 -7.91 0.05 -8.22
C ARG A 4 -8.32 1.34 -7.51
N GLY A 5 -9.52 1.83 -7.80
CA GLY A 5 -10.11 2.98 -7.15
C GLY A 5 -10.23 2.86 -5.63
N SER A 6 -10.30 1.64 -5.08
CA SER A 6 -10.25 1.40 -3.64
C SER A 6 -8.97 1.92 -2.98
N VAL A 7 -7.86 1.99 -3.72
CA VAL A 7 -6.59 2.57 -3.27
C VAL A 7 -6.69 4.09 -3.15
N LEU A 8 -7.29 4.75 -4.14
CA LEU A 8 -7.53 6.21 -4.11
C LEU A 8 -8.49 6.58 -2.98
N ILE A 9 -9.59 5.83 -2.85
CA ILE A 9 -10.60 6.04 -1.81
C ILE A 9 -9.99 5.91 -0.42
N SER A 10 -9.10 4.94 -0.18
CA SER A 10 -8.47 4.79 1.14
C SER A 10 -7.53 5.95 1.49
N ILE A 11 -6.90 6.59 0.51
CA ILE A 11 -6.08 7.79 0.75
C ILE A 11 -6.96 8.99 1.10
N ASP A 12 -8.08 9.17 0.40
CA ASP A 12 -9.06 10.22 0.71
C ASP A 12 -9.67 10.03 2.11
N GLU A 13 -10.03 8.79 2.47
CA GLU A 13 -10.50 8.46 3.81
C GLU A 13 -9.44 8.72 4.88
N PHE A 14 -8.18 8.34 4.63
CA PHE A 14 -7.07 8.59 5.56
C PHE A 14 -6.86 10.08 5.81
N MET A 15 -6.92 10.90 4.76
CA MET A 15 -6.83 12.36 4.92
C MET A 15 -8.03 12.94 5.67
N LYS A 16 -9.25 12.42 5.46
CA LYS A 16 -10.44 12.86 6.18
C LYS A 16 -10.44 12.49 7.66
N SER A 17 -9.88 11.34 8.01
CA SER A 17 -9.95 10.79 9.37
C SER A 17 -8.74 11.16 10.22
N GLU A 18 -7.53 10.99 9.71
CA GLU A 18 -6.29 11.13 10.48
C GLU A 18 -5.61 12.51 10.26
N HIS A 19 -5.96 13.23 9.19
CA HIS A 19 -5.39 14.55 8.83
C HIS A 19 -6.48 15.58 8.46
N ALA A 20 -7.59 15.58 9.21
CA ALA A 20 -8.79 16.33 8.90
C ALA A 20 -8.56 17.85 8.77
N ASP A 21 -7.64 18.40 9.57
CA ASP A 21 -7.22 19.80 9.54
C ASP A 21 -6.50 20.19 8.24
N GLN A 22 -5.83 19.22 7.60
CA GLN A 22 -5.11 19.39 6.34
C GLN A 22 -5.92 19.00 5.10
N TYR A 23 -7.07 18.34 5.26
CA TYR A 23 -7.84 17.77 4.15
C TYR A 23 -8.18 18.79 3.05
N ALA A 24 -8.67 19.97 3.43
CA ALA A 24 -9.03 21.02 2.48
C ALA A 24 -7.81 21.58 1.72
N VAL A 25 -6.66 21.66 2.39
CA VAL A 25 -5.41 22.11 1.78
C VAL A 25 -4.87 21.05 0.82
N TRP A 26 -4.91 19.77 1.23
CA TRP A 26 -4.54 18.63 0.40
C TRP A 26 -5.35 18.59 -0.90
N LYS A 27 -6.70 18.67 -0.83
CA LYS A 27 -7.56 18.70 -2.02
C LYS A 27 -7.17 19.82 -3.00
N LYS A 28 -6.78 21.00 -2.52
CA LYS A 28 -6.34 22.12 -3.37
C LYS A 28 -4.98 21.90 -4.04
N LYS A 29 -4.16 20.97 -3.54
CA LYS A 29 -2.84 20.63 -4.09
C LYS A 29 -2.90 19.50 -5.11
N LEU A 30 -3.99 18.75 -5.16
CA LEU A 30 -4.18 17.65 -6.11
C LEU A 30 -4.33 18.18 -7.55
N SER A 31 -3.87 17.36 -8.48
CA SER A 31 -4.14 17.56 -9.91
C SER A 31 -5.65 17.52 -10.22
N LYS A 32 -6.04 18.16 -11.33
CA LYS A 32 -7.43 18.12 -11.82
C LYS A 32 -7.90 16.68 -12.09
N ASN A 33 -7.00 15.83 -12.59
CA ASN A 33 -7.29 14.42 -12.86
C ASN A 33 -7.59 13.66 -11.57
N THR A 34 -6.73 13.78 -10.56
CA THR A 34 -6.96 13.15 -9.24
C THR A 34 -8.26 13.65 -8.60
N LEU A 35 -8.54 14.95 -8.67
CA LEU A 35 -9.80 15.52 -8.18
C LEU A 35 -11.01 14.91 -8.88
N ASN A 36 -10.98 14.82 -10.22
CA ASN A 36 -12.05 14.19 -10.99
C ASN A 36 -12.21 12.70 -10.65
N LEU A 37 -11.11 11.96 -10.44
CA LEU A 37 -11.18 10.56 -10.04
C LEU A 37 -11.82 10.38 -8.66
N LEU A 38 -11.53 11.26 -7.69
CA LEU A 38 -12.15 11.22 -6.36
C LEU A 38 -13.68 11.34 -6.40
N GLU A 39 -14.22 12.03 -7.41
CA GLU A 39 -15.67 12.25 -7.57
C GLU A 39 -16.35 11.14 -8.37
N THR A 40 -15.62 10.47 -9.28
CA THR A 40 -16.22 9.62 -10.33
C THR A 40 -15.82 8.14 -10.24
N THR A 41 -14.78 7.81 -9.48
CA THR A 41 -14.20 6.46 -9.43
C THR A 41 -14.85 5.65 -8.31
N GLY A 42 -15.42 4.50 -8.69
CA GLY A 42 -15.86 3.49 -7.72
C GLY A 42 -14.73 2.57 -7.28
N PRO A 43 -14.86 1.84 -6.16
CA PRO A 43 -13.77 1.05 -5.57
C PRO A 43 -13.24 -0.07 -6.48
N GLN A 44 -14.08 -0.58 -7.39
CA GLN A 44 -13.72 -1.64 -8.33
C GLN A 44 -13.23 -1.11 -9.69
N LYS A 45 -13.31 0.20 -9.97
CA LYS A 45 -12.82 0.74 -11.25
C LYS A 45 -11.29 0.80 -11.22
N TRP A 46 -10.67 0.51 -12.36
CA TRP A 46 -9.26 0.81 -12.55
C TRP A 46 -9.09 2.29 -12.94
N CYS A 47 -8.02 2.91 -12.46
CA CYS A 47 -7.65 4.28 -12.81
C CYS A 47 -6.12 4.38 -13.02
N PRO A 48 -5.64 5.42 -13.73
CA PRO A 48 -4.21 5.64 -13.93
C PRO A 48 -3.46 5.69 -12.60
N VAL A 49 -2.32 5.00 -12.50
CA VAL A 49 -1.54 4.92 -11.26
C VAL A 49 -1.08 6.29 -10.77
N GLU A 50 -0.70 7.18 -11.68
CA GLU A 50 -0.25 8.53 -11.33
C GLU A 50 -1.33 9.32 -10.57
N ASP A 51 -2.55 9.34 -11.11
CA ASP A 51 -3.67 10.08 -10.53
C ASP A 51 -4.36 9.32 -9.38
N GLY A 52 -4.30 7.99 -9.41
CA GLY A 52 -4.99 7.12 -8.43
C GLY A 52 -4.19 6.89 -7.15
N VAL A 53 -2.87 6.98 -7.19
CA VAL A 53 -2.02 6.71 -6.00
C VAL A 53 -0.82 7.63 -5.87
N ILE A 54 -0.13 8.00 -6.95
CA ILE A 54 1.12 8.78 -6.83
C ILE A 54 0.87 10.22 -6.41
N ASP A 55 0.13 11.00 -7.20
CA ASP A 55 -0.22 12.39 -6.88
C ASP A 55 -0.85 12.53 -5.49
N PRO A 56 -1.93 11.81 -5.14
CA PRO A 56 -2.55 11.94 -3.82
C PRO A 56 -1.60 11.60 -2.67
N THR A 57 -0.75 10.58 -2.82
CA THR A 57 0.24 10.20 -1.80
C THR A 57 1.35 11.24 -1.68
N VAL A 58 1.86 11.77 -2.79
CA VAL A 58 2.90 12.81 -2.80
C VAL A 58 2.41 14.06 -2.08
N GLN A 59 1.19 14.54 -2.39
CA GLN A 59 0.65 15.73 -1.72
C GLN A 59 0.39 15.49 -0.23
N LEU A 60 -0.09 14.29 0.13
CA LEU A 60 -0.28 13.90 1.52
C LEU A 60 1.05 13.95 2.29
N CYS A 61 2.09 13.33 1.73
CA CYS A 61 3.40 13.23 2.36
C CYS A 61 4.01 14.62 2.55
N LYS A 62 3.99 15.46 1.52
CA LYS A 62 4.53 16.83 1.59
C LYS A 62 3.83 17.69 2.63
N LEU A 63 2.54 17.48 2.86
CA LEU A 63 1.73 18.33 3.72
C LEU A 63 1.77 17.87 5.18
N CYS A 64 1.74 16.55 5.42
CA CYS A 64 1.46 16.00 6.75
C CYS A 64 2.67 15.34 7.41
N TYR A 65 3.78 15.13 6.69
CA TYR A 65 4.93 14.37 7.20
C TYR A 65 6.26 15.04 6.85
N THR A 66 7.16 15.13 7.84
CA THR A 66 8.56 15.54 7.61
C THR A 66 9.31 14.47 6.81
N ASP A 67 9.01 13.20 7.07
CA ASP A 67 9.53 12.07 6.30
C ASP A 67 8.42 11.50 5.40
N ALA A 68 8.58 11.70 4.09
CA ALA A 68 7.62 11.24 3.10
C ALA A 68 7.46 9.70 3.10
N LYS A 69 8.53 8.95 3.43
CA LYS A 69 8.48 7.49 3.50
C LYS A 69 7.56 7.02 4.61
N LYS A 70 7.64 7.67 5.77
CA LYS A 70 6.72 7.45 6.88
C LYS A 70 5.27 7.78 6.49
N GLY A 71 5.04 8.89 5.79
CA GLY A 71 3.69 9.26 5.33
C GLY A 71 3.07 8.23 4.38
N ALA A 72 3.86 7.75 3.41
CA ALA A 72 3.44 6.68 2.51
C ALA A 72 3.16 5.38 3.26
N TRP A 73 4.03 5.02 4.21
CA TRP A 73 3.87 3.83 5.05
C TRP A 73 2.58 3.85 5.86
N GLU A 74 2.31 4.93 6.60
CA GLU A 74 1.10 5.05 7.41
C GLU A 74 -0.17 5.07 6.56
N SER A 75 -0.14 5.70 5.38
CA SER A 75 -1.23 5.63 4.40
C SER A 75 -1.50 4.18 3.95
N GLY A 76 -0.43 3.42 3.70
CA GLY A 76 -0.51 1.98 3.41
C GLY A 76 -1.14 1.18 4.56
N ARG A 77 -0.68 1.41 5.79
CA ARG A 77 -1.23 0.78 7.00
C ARG A 77 -2.71 1.09 7.16
N TYR A 78 -3.11 2.36 7.01
CA TYR A 78 -4.52 2.75 7.07
C TYR A 78 -5.34 2.03 5.98
N SER A 79 -4.82 1.97 4.75
CA SER A 79 -5.47 1.26 3.65
C SER A 79 -5.71 -0.22 3.94
N ALA A 80 -4.77 -0.91 4.60
CA ALA A 80 -4.96 -2.30 5.04
C ALA A 80 -5.97 -2.40 6.19
N LYS A 81 -5.89 -1.48 7.17
CA LYS A 81 -6.84 -1.42 8.29
C LYS A 81 -8.27 -1.37 7.77
N VAL A 82 -8.61 -0.44 6.88
CA VAL A 82 -9.97 -0.28 6.36
C VAL A 82 -10.41 -1.45 5.46
N SER A 83 -9.52 -1.93 4.57
CA SER A 83 -9.88 -2.99 3.63
C SER A 83 -10.05 -4.35 4.32
N LEU A 84 -9.24 -4.63 5.34
CA LEU A 84 -9.23 -5.91 6.05
C LEU A 84 -10.14 -5.94 7.28
N SER A 85 -10.58 -4.79 7.81
CA SER A 85 -11.60 -4.74 8.87
C SER A 85 -13.04 -4.82 8.36
N GLY A 86 -13.25 -4.68 7.05
CA GLY A 86 -14.56 -4.70 6.40
C GLY A 86 -15.03 -6.10 5.96
N ILE A 87 -15.51 -6.22 4.73
CA ILE A 87 -16.07 -7.47 4.17
C ILE A 87 -15.07 -8.63 4.19
N TYR A 88 -13.76 -8.33 4.11
CA TYR A 88 -12.70 -9.33 4.13
C TYR A 88 -12.28 -9.80 5.53
N LYS A 89 -12.86 -9.23 6.60
CA LYS A 89 -12.53 -9.55 8.00
C LYS A 89 -12.58 -11.05 8.31
N ILE A 90 -13.57 -11.76 7.77
CA ILE A 90 -13.71 -13.21 7.98
C ILE A 90 -12.52 -13.95 7.36
N PHE A 91 -12.10 -13.60 6.15
CA PHE A 91 -10.98 -14.26 5.48
C PHE A 91 -9.65 -14.04 6.19
N VAL A 92 -9.47 -12.89 6.84
CA VAL A 92 -8.24 -12.57 7.57
C VAL A 92 -8.18 -13.29 8.92
N LEU A 93 -9.31 -13.40 9.63
CA LEU A 93 -9.38 -14.06 10.94
C LEU A 93 -9.04 -15.57 10.90
N VAL A 94 -9.22 -16.23 9.75
CA VAL A 94 -8.85 -17.64 9.54
C VAL A 94 -7.56 -17.82 8.73
N SER A 95 -6.91 -16.74 8.29
CA SER A 95 -5.68 -16.85 7.49
C SER A 95 -4.45 -16.88 8.38
N THR A 96 -3.58 -17.86 8.17
CA THR A 96 -2.24 -17.86 8.76
C THR A 96 -1.30 -16.94 7.96
N PRO A 97 -0.20 -16.44 8.56
CA PRO A 97 0.83 -15.69 7.82
C PRO A 97 1.34 -16.45 6.58
N ALA A 98 1.56 -17.77 6.73
CA ALA A 98 1.97 -18.66 5.63
C ALA A 98 0.94 -18.75 4.49
N PHE A 99 -0.35 -18.64 4.82
CA PHE A 99 -1.42 -18.65 3.82
C PHE A 99 -1.51 -17.32 3.07
N MET A 100 -1.36 -16.19 3.77
CA MET A 100 -1.28 -14.86 3.15
C MET A 100 -0.07 -14.76 2.21
N LEU A 101 1.07 -15.27 2.66
CA LEU A 101 2.31 -15.36 1.87
C LEU A 101 2.11 -16.01 0.50
N LYS A 102 1.50 -17.19 0.48
CA LYS A 102 1.24 -17.95 -0.75
C LYS A 102 0.31 -17.22 -1.74
N ARG A 103 -0.44 -16.22 -1.27
CA ARG A 103 -1.42 -15.48 -2.08
C ARG A 103 -1.02 -14.04 -2.33
N SER A 104 0.09 -13.57 -1.77
CA SER A 104 0.59 -12.19 -1.86
C SER A 104 0.56 -11.66 -3.30
N SER A 105 1.10 -12.42 -4.26
CA SER A 105 1.06 -12.09 -5.69
C SER A 105 -0.35 -11.81 -6.19
N ARG A 106 -1.27 -12.76 -5.99
CA ARG A 106 -2.66 -12.64 -6.45
C ARG A 106 -3.44 -11.52 -5.75
N VAL A 107 -3.15 -11.26 -4.47
CA VAL A 107 -3.75 -10.14 -3.74
C VAL A 107 -3.26 -8.83 -4.34
N MET A 108 -1.96 -8.68 -4.58
CA MET A 108 -1.39 -7.45 -5.13
C MET A 108 -1.89 -7.14 -6.54
N THR A 109 -2.00 -8.14 -7.43
CA THR A 109 -2.54 -7.95 -8.79
C THR A 109 -4.02 -7.59 -8.82
N THR A 110 -4.74 -7.76 -7.70
CA THR A 110 -6.11 -7.28 -7.58
C THR A 110 -6.16 -5.75 -7.53
N PHE A 111 -5.12 -5.11 -6.99
CA PHE A 111 -5.06 -3.67 -6.73
C PHE A 111 -4.15 -2.89 -7.67
N TYR A 112 -3.13 -3.51 -8.26
CA TYR A 112 -2.13 -2.86 -9.11
C TYR A 112 -1.87 -3.69 -10.37
N ASN A 113 -1.73 -3.04 -11.52
CA ASN A 113 -1.45 -3.70 -12.79
C ASN A 113 -0.56 -2.84 -13.72
N PRO A 114 0.59 -3.37 -14.19
CA PRO A 114 1.18 -4.67 -13.88
C PRO A 114 1.78 -4.72 -12.47
N THR A 115 1.88 -5.91 -11.87
CA THR A 115 2.58 -6.13 -10.60
C THR A 115 2.96 -7.59 -10.46
N ASN A 116 4.17 -7.86 -9.98
CA ASN A 116 4.60 -9.21 -9.62
C ASN A 116 5.39 -9.20 -8.31
N ILE A 117 4.99 -10.05 -7.37
CA ILE A 117 5.69 -10.26 -6.10
C ILE A 117 5.88 -11.75 -5.87
N GLU A 118 7.08 -12.12 -5.44
CA GLU A 118 7.52 -13.49 -5.25
C GLU A 118 8.03 -13.68 -3.83
N VAL A 119 7.81 -14.87 -3.27
CA VAL A 119 8.37 -15.26 -1.98
C VAL A 119 9.74 -15.86 -2.25
N ALA A 120 10.81 -15.09 -2.01
CA ALA A 120 12.18 -15.55 -2.19
C ALA A 120 12.62 -16.50 -1.08
N ASN A 121 12.16 -16.25 0.16
CA ASN A 121 12.36 -17.14 1.29
C ASN A 121 11.22 -16.98 2.30
N ALA A 122 10.88 -18.05 3.02
CA ALA A 122 9.91 -18.00 4.12
C ALA A 122 10.24 -19.05 5.17
N THR A 123 10.10 -18.66 6.43
CA THR A 123 10.13 -19.54 7.60
C THR A 123 8.85 -19.33 8.42
N ASP A 124 8.74 -19.99 9.57
CA ASP A 124 7.61 -19.79 10.49
C ASP A 124 7.59 -18.39 11.13
N LYS A 125 8.70 -17.65 11.05
CA LYS A 125 8.93 -16.35 11.74
C LYS A 125 9.52 -15.26 10.86
N SER A 126 9.72 -15.53 9.57
CA SER A 126 10.25 -14.54 8.64
C SER A 126 9.83 -14.80 7.20
N MET A 127 9.89 -13.76 6.39
CA MET A 127 9.74 -13.83 4.95
C MET A 127 10.62 -12.79 4.26
N LEU A 128 11.15 -13.19 3.11
CA LEU A 128 11.77 -12.29 2.14
C LEU A 128 10.91 -12.28 0.89
N LEU A 129 10.35 -11.11 0.57
CA LEU A 129 9.54 -10.92 -0.63
C LEU A 129 10.30 -10.09 -1.65
N HIS A 130 10.25 -10.50 -2.92
CA HIS A 130 10.79 -9.74 -4.05
C HIS A 130 9.65 -9.24 -4.91
N LEU A 131 9.50 -7.92 -4.98
CA LEU A 131 8.61 -7.24 -5.90
C LEU A 131 9.40 -6.90 -7.15
N THR A 132 9.16 -7.63 -8.23
CA THR A 132 9.95 -7.58 -9.48
C THR A 132 9.30 -6.68 -10.54
N GLU A 133 8.02 -6.35 -10.37
CA GLU A 133 7.30 -5.48 -11.29
C GLU A 133 6.28 -4.62 -10.53
N LEU A 134 6.20 -3.35 -10.93
CA LEU A 134 5.24 -2.36 -10.44
C LEU A 134 4.65 -1.55 -11.60
N PRO A 135 3.45 -0.96 -11.44
CA PRO A 135 2.86 -0.09 -12.43
C PRO A 135 3.62 1.22 -12.57
N VAL A 136 4.52 1.56 -11.65
CA VAL A 136 5.48 2.66 -11.79
C VAL A 136 6.57 2.45 -10.74
N ASN A 137 7.82 2.67 -11.12
CA ASN A 137 8.93 2.66 -10.17
C ASN A 137 8.89 3.97 -9.39
N ASN A 138 8.30 3.92 -8.20
CA ASN A 138 8.18 5.06 -7.30
C ASN A 138 8.42 4.63 -5.85
N GLU A 139 9.35 5.31 -5.17
CA GLU A 139 9.73 4.91 -3.82
C GLU A 139 8.55 5.02 -2.85
N LEU A 140 7.70 6.06 -2.96
CA LEU A 140 6.53 6.18 -2.08
C LEU A 140 5.52 5.05 -2.30
N LEU A 141 5.40 4.53 -3.53
CA LEU A 141 4.55 3.36 -3.80
C LEU A 141 5.10 2.11 -3.09
N GLU A 142 6.41 1.89 -3.12
CA GLU A 142 7.05 0.77 -2.41
C GLU A 142 6.80 0.85 -0.89
N TYR A 143 6.98 2.03 -0.28
CA TYR A 143 6.72 2.21 1.16
C TYR A 143 5.24 2.08 1.50
N ARG A 144 4.33 2.54 0.63
CA ARG A 144 2.89 2.34 0.84
C ARG A 144 2.50 0.86 0.79
N ILE A 145 3.09 0.09 -0.12
CA ILE A 145 2.90 -1.37 -0.20
C ILE A 145 3.47 -2.04 1.05
N GLY A 146 4.68 -1.64 1.49
CA GLY A 146 5.30 -2.10 2.74
C GLY A 146 4.40 -1.90 3.97
N GLY A 147 3.87 -0.69 4.17
CA GLY A 147 2.95 -0.41 5.28
C GLY A 147 1.65 -1.21 5.18
N TRP A 148 1.13 -1.43 3.98
CA TRP A 148 -0.04 -2.30 3.80
C TRP A 148 0.26 -3.74 4.25
N MET A 149 1.41 -4.30 3.84
CA MET A 149 1.83 -5.65 4.22
C MET A 149 2.06 -5.79 5.72
N GLU A 150 2.73 -4.82 6.34
CA GLU A 150 2.96 -4.80 7.78
C GLU A 150 1.63 -4.87 8.54
N LYS A 151 0.68 -3.99 8.19
CA LYS A 151 -0.61 -3.98 8.88
C LYS A 151 -1.43 -5.24 8.61
N ALA A 152 -1.35 -5.81 7.41
CA ALA A 152 -2.01 -7.08 7.10
C ALA A 152 -1.49 -8.22 7.98
N LEU A 153 -0.17 -8.32 8.17
CA LEU A 153 0.45 -9.33 9.03
C LEU A 153 0.09 -9.13 10.51
N GLU A 154 0.05 -7.88 11.00
CA GLU A 154 -0.44 -7.58 12.35
C GLU A 154 -1.87 -8.11 12.56
N ILE A 155 -2.77 -7.89 11.60
CA ILE A 155 -4.16 -8.35 11.67
C ILE A 155 -4.24 -9.89 11.61
N CYS A 156 -3.29 -10.55 10.94
CA CYS A 156 -3.17 -12.01 10.92
C CYS A 156 -2.54 -12.60 12.20
N GLY A 157 -2.19 -11.75 13.19
CA GLY A 157 -1.68 -12.19 14.49
C GLY A 157 -0.17 -12.24 14.62
N CYS A 158 0.60 -11.80 13.62
CA CYS A 158 2.04 -11.59 13.79
C CYS A 158 2.29 -10.48 14.80
N LYS A 159 3.20 -10.71 15.74
CA LYS A 159 3.59 -9.75 16.79
C LYS A 159 5.04 -9.34 16.61
N ASN A 160 5.38 -8.16 17.14
CA ASN A 160 6.74 -7.64 17.14
C ASN A 160 7.39 -7.65 15.75
N LEU A 161 6.60 -7.28 14.74
CA LEU A 161 7.03 -7.23 13.35
C LEU A 161 8.25 -6.30 13.19
N GLN A 162 9.27 -6.81 12.52
CA GLN A 162 10.39 -6.02 12.00
C GLN A 162 10.29 -6.02 10.49
N PHE A 163 10.34 -4.83 9.89
CA PHE A 163 10.13 -4.68 8.45
C PHE A 163 11.24 -3.80 7.86
N LYS A 164 11.91 -4.28 6.81
CA LYS A 164 12.99 -3.57 6.14
C LYS A 164 12.84 -3.66 4.62
N ILE A 165 13.07 -2.53 3.94
CA ILE A 165 13.26 -2.51 2.48
C ILE A 165 14.78 -2.54 2.23
N THR A 166 15.29 -3.63 1.67
CA THR A 166 16.76 -3.85 1.50
C THR A 166 17.26 -3.64 0.07
N SER A 167 16.35 -3.59 -0.90
CA SER A 167 16.58 -3.33 -2.34
C SER A 167 15.36 -2.58 -2.90
N SER A 168 15.50 -1.82 -3.97
CA SER A 168 14.43 -0.97 -4.51
C SER A 168 14.49 -0.82 -6.04
N LEU A 169 13.40 -1.20 -6.73
CA LEU A 169 13.17 -0.91 -8.16
C LEU A 169 13.30 0.59 -8.45
N SER A 170 12.83 1.42 -7.53
CA SER A 170 12.88 2.88 -7.65
C SER A 170 14.29 3.46 -7.56
N LYS A 171 15.26 2.68 -7.09
CA LYS A 171 16.69 3.03 -7.06
C LYS A 171 17.50 2.37 -8.17
N GLY A 172 16.86 1.63 -9.07
CA GLY A 172 17.50 0.95 -10.19
C GLY A 172 17.92 -0.49 -9.91
N ASP A 173 17.57 -1.05 -8.74
CA ASP A 173 17.77 -2.48 -8.47
C ASP A 173 16.80 -3.32 -9.32
N SER A 174 17.08 -4.62 -9.46
CA SER A 174 16.23 -5.54 -10.25
C SER A 174 14.91 -5.91 -9.56
N PHE A 175 14.79 -5.66 -8.26
CA PHE A 175 13.58 -5.87 -7.46
C PHE A 175 13.59 -5.01 -6.20
N THR A 176 12.40 -4.80 -5.64
CA THR A 176 12.24 -4.28 -4.28
C THR A 176 12.14 -5.45 -3.31
N ALA A 177 13.03 -5.48 -2.31
CA ALA A 177 13.07 -6.56 -1.32
C ALA A 177 12.46 -6.11 0.00
N TYR A 178 11.48 -6.87 0.49
CA TYR A 178 10.89 -6.69 1.81
C TYR A 178 11.32 -7.83 2.71
N ASP A 179 12.21 -7.54 3.65
CA ASP A 179 12.68 -8.45 4.70
C ASP A 179 11.85 -8.23 5.96
N ILE A 180 11.07 -9.25 6.33
CA ILE A 180 10.03 -9.17 7.35
C ILE A 180 10.24 -10.32 8.34
N SER A 181 10.19 -10.02 9.64
CA SER A 181 10.24 -11.04 10.70
C SER A 181 9.27 -10.72 11.85
N TRP A 182 8.85 -11.74 12.59
CA TRP A 182 7.88 -11.64 13.70
C TRP A 182 8.11 -12.72 14.77
N ASP A 183 7.47 -12.54 15.92
CA ASP A 183 7.56 -13.44 17.09
C ASP A 183 6.61 -14.63 17.10
#